data_AF-A0AAJ2TKA3-F1
#
_entry.id   AF-A0AAJ2TKA3-F1
#
_cell.length_a   1.000
_cell.length_b   1.000
_cell.length_c   1.000
_cell.angle_alpha   90.00
_cell.angle_beta   90.00
_cell.angle_gamma   90.00
#
_symmetry.space_group_name_H-M   'P 1'
#
loop_
_entity.id
_entity.type
_entity.pdbx_description
1 polymer ?
#
loop_
_entity_poly.entity_id
_entity_poly.type
_entity_poly.pdbx_seq_one_letter_code
_entity_poly.pdbx_strand_id
1 'polypeptide(L)'
;MLIYRGAGLLTLLTPIAAVLLILVLFPDPAVGRGNTSLGQVLLAFGLGSAINTVLGFVLNRKPRAHGQHAPHHFFFLPMQWPAMAVVAVCVVVALLR
;
A
#
# COMPACT_ATOMS: atom_id res chain seq x y z
N MET A 1 -5.93 -9.58 -25.78
CA MET A 1 -6.12 -9.60 -24.31
C MET A 1 -4.81 -9.21 -23.65
N LEU A 2 -4.61 -7.92 -23.38
CA LEU A 2 -3.45 -7.43 -22.63
C LEU A 2 -3.79 -7.60 -21.15
N ILE A 3 -3.26 -8.64 -20.50
CA ILE A 3 -3.34 -8.76 -19.04
C ILE A 3 -2.63 -7.53 -18.50
N TYR A 4 -3.40 -6.58 -17.97
CA TYR A 4 -2.93 -5.25 -17.58
C TYR A 4 -2.04 -5.38 -16.33
N ARG A 5 -0.74 -5.60 -16.56
CA ARG A 5 0.34 -5.77 -15.57
C ARG A 5 0.56 -4.54 -14.65
N GLY A 6 -0.19 -3.46 -14.84
CA GLY A 6 -0.05 -2.20 -14.07
C GLY A 6 -0.52 -2.26 -12.61
N ALA A 7 -1.33 -3.26 -12.22
CA ALA A 7 -1.84 -3.37 -10.85
C ALA A 7 -0.73 -3.63 -9.82
N GLY A 8 0.27 -4.46 -10.16
CA GLY A 8 1.47 -4.66 -9.34
C GLY A 8 2.28 -3.38 -9.17
N LEU A 9 2.31 -2.54 -10.20
CA LEU A 9 3.02 -1.26 -10.15
C LEU A 9 2.36 -0.29 -9.16
N LEU A 10 1.03 -0.15 -9.18
CA LEU A 10 0.33 0.78 -8.27
C LEU A 10 0.40 0.34 -6.81
N THR A 11 0.30 -0.96 -6.52
CA THR A 11 0.48 -1.53 -5.18
C THR A 11 1.90 -1.33 -4.61
N LEU A 12 2.91 -1.20 -5.47
CA LEU A 12 4.30 -0.91 -5.06
C LEU A 12 4.59 0.60 -5.05
N LEU A 13 4.06 1.35 -6.02
CA LEU A 13 4.29 2.79 -6.15
C LEU A 13 3.69 3.58 -5.00
N THR A 14 2.51 3.21 -4.50
CA THR A 14 1.88 3.90 -3.37
C THR A 14 2.74 3.84 -2.09
N PRO A 15 3.23 2.67 -1.63
CA PRO A 15 4.12 2.62 -0.48
C PRO A 15 5.49 3.27 -0.75
N ILE A 16 6.05 3.16 -1.96
CA ILE A 16 7.31 3.86 -2.30
C ILE A 16 7.12 5.37 -2.24
N ALA A 17 6.04 5.90 -2.81
CA ALA A 17 5.72 7.32 -2.75
C ALA A 17 5.48 7.79 -1.31
N ALA A 18 4.81 6.98 -0.48
CA ALA A 18 4.62 7.29 0.93
C ALA A 18 5.95 7.37 1.69
N VAL A 19 6.90 6.47 1.39
CA VAL A 19 8.26 6.51 1.97
C VAL A 19 8.98 7.78 1.56
N LEU A 20 9.00 8.10 0.27
CA LEU A 20 9.63 9.33 -0.22
C LEU A 20 9.00 10.58 0.39
N LEU A 21 7.68 10.60 0.54
CA LEU A 21 6.96 11.72 1.15
C LEU A 21 7.32 11.89 2.63
N ILE A 22 7.36 10.80 3.40
CA ILE A 22 7.74 10.83 4.82
C ILE A 22 9.20 11.23 5.02
N LEU A 23 10.09 10.79 4.13
CA LEU A 23 11.50 11.17 4.18
C LEU A 23 11.72 12.68 4.00
N VAL A 24 10.91 13.32 3.15
CA VAL A 24 11.01 14.76 2.88
C VAL A 24 10.30 15.57 3.96
N LEU A 25 9.09 15.16 4.36
CA LEU A 25 8.23 15.96 5.24
C LEU A 25 8.50 15.72 6.73
N PHE A 26 8.91 14.51 7.11
CA PHE A 26 9.04 14.09 8.50
C PHE A 26 10.33 13.29 8.73
N PRO A 27 11.52 13.90 8.49
CA PRO A 27 12.79 13.25 8.78
C PRO A 27 12.90 12.90 10.26
N ASP A 28 13.35 11.69 10.59
CA ASP A 28 13.48 11.23 11.97
C ASP A 28 14.75 11.84 12.59
N PRO A 29 14.62 12.65 13.66
CA PRO A 29 15.76 13.30 14.30
C PRO A 29 16.67 12.31 15.05
N ALA A 30 16.22 11.08 15.30
CA ALA A 30 17.00 10.05 15.98
C ALA A 30 18.04 9.37 15.09
N VAL A 31 18.03 9.63 13.78
CA VAL A 31 18.98 9.07 12.81
C VAL A 31 19.73 10.17 12.06
N GLY A 32 20.97 9.85 11.66
CA GLY A 32 21.81 10.77 10.89
C GLY A 32 21.13 11.24 9.60
N ARG A 33 21.44 12.46 9.16
CA ARG A 33 20.87 13.08 7.96
C ARG A 33 21.05 12.17 6.74
N GLY A 34 19.96 11.85 6.05
CA GLY A 34 19.95 10.93 4.90
C GLY A 34 19.71 9.46 5.25
N ASN A 35 19.71 9.10 6.53
CA ASN A 35 19.31 7.76 6.98
C ASN A 35 17.80 7.72 7.26
N THR A 36 17.23 6.53 7.15
CA THR A 36 15.82 6.27 7.47
C THR A 36 15.74 5.31 8.62
N SER A 37 14.96 5.63 9.65
CA SER A 37 14.75 4.68 10.73
C SER A 37 13.81 3.56 10.30
N LEU A 38 13.98 2.37 10.85
CA LEU A 38 13.07 1.25 10.61
C LEU A 38 11.61 1.64 10.94
N GLY A 39 11.40 2.48 11.96
CA GLY A 39 10.08 2.98 12.34
C GLY A 39 9.44 3.82 11.23
N GLN A 40 10.19 4.75 10.62
CA GLN A 40 9.71 5.53 9.47
C GLN A 40 9.40 4.64 8.26
N VAL A 41 10.25 3.64 7.97
CA VAL A 41 10.01 2.70 6.87
C VAL A 41 8.70 1.96 7.10
N LEU A 42 8.51 1.37 8.28
CA LEU A 42 7.29 0.62 8.62
C LEU A 42 6.05 1.50 8.59
N LEU A 43 6.15 2.74 9.09
CA LEU A 43 5.05 3.68 9.08
C LEU A 43 4.67 4.07 7.65
N ALA A 44 5.64 4.38 6.80
CA ALA A 44 5.39 4.76 5.43
C ALA A 44 4.86 3.62 4.56
N PHE A 45 5.48 2.43 4.63
CA PHE A 45 5.00 1.23 3.93
C PHE A 45 3.61 0.82 4.42
N GLY A 46 3.39 0.84 5.73
CA GLY A 46 2.10 0.54 6.34
C GLY A 46 1.02 1.52 5.89
N LEU A 47 1.31 2.83 5.93
CA LEU A 47 0.36 3.87 5.53
C LEU A 47 0.01 3.78 4.04
N GLY A 48 1.01 3.68 3.16
CA GLY A 48 0.79 3.56 1.71
C GLY A 48 0.00 2.31 1.35
N SER A 49 0.29 1.19 2.01
CA SER A 49 -0.43 -0.08 1.79
C SER A 49 -1.85 -0.05 2.37
N ALA A 50 -2.07 0.64 3.49
CA ALA A 50 -3.38 0.82 4.09
C ALA A 50 -4.28 1.69 3.19
N ILE A 51 -3.76 2.80 2.67
CA ILE A 51 -4.46 3.66 1.70
C ILE A 51 -4.89 2.84 0.49
N ASN A 52 -3.98 2.05 -0.08
CA ASN A 52 -4.28 1.22 -1.24
C ASN A 52 -5.35 0.14 -0.95
N THR A 53 -5.32 -0.43 0.25
CA THR A 53 -6.31 -1.40 0.73
C THR A 53 -7.69 -0.75 0.84
N VAL A 54 -7.80 0.37 1.56
CA VAL A 54 -9.07 1.08 1.76
C VAL A 54 -9.63 1.56 0.43
N LEU A 55 -8.80 2.14 -0.43
CA LEU A 55 -9.24 2.67 -1.72
C LEU A 55 -9.87 1.55 -2.57
N GLY A 56 -9.24 0.38 -2.64
CA GLY A 56 -9.82 -0.68 -3.44
C GLY A 56 -11.02 -1.38 -2.83
N PHE A 57 -11.18 -1.39 -1.49
CA PHE A 57 -12.44 -1.79 -0.86
C PHE A 57 -13.56 -0.82 -1.22
N VAL A 58 -13.32 0.49 -1.11
CA VAL A 58 -14.33 1.52 -1.43
C VAL A 58 -14.71 1.48 -2.92
N LEU A 59 -13.72 1.36 -3.80
CA LEU A 59 -13.94 1.33 -5.25
C LEU A 59 -14.62 0.04 -5.73
N ASN A 60 -14.53 -1.06 -4.97
CA ASN A 60 -15.15 -2.34 -5.33
C ASN A 60 -16.34 -2.75 -4.45
N ARG A 61 -16.88 -1.85 -3.64
CA ARG A 61 -17.99 -2.12 -2.70
C ARG A 61 -19.32 -2.57 -3.34
N LYS A 62 -19.53 -2.30 -4.63
CA LYS A 62 -20.82 -2.60 -5.29
C LYS A 62 -20.93 -4.08 -5.67
N PRO A 63 -22.05 -4.76 -5.35
CA PRO A 63 -22.30 -6.12 -5.84
C PRO A 63 -22.27 -6.12 -7.37
N ARG A 64 -21.61 -7.13 -7.95
CA ARG A 64 -21.52 -7.27 -9.41
C ARG A 64 -22.46 -8.35 -9.87
N ALA A 65 -23.18 -8.09 -10.95
CA ALA A 65 -23.91 -9.14 -11.64
C ALA A 65 -22.90 -10.14 -12.25
N HIS A 66 -23.30 -11.41 -12.33
CA HIS A 66 -22.48 -12.46 -12.90
C HIS A 66 -22.06 -12.09 -14.34
N GLY A 67 -20.76 -12.07 -14.62
CA GLY A 67 -20.21 -11.70 -15.93
C GLY A 67 -19.86 -10.21 -16.14
N GLN A 68 -20.13 -9.32 -15.17
CA GLN A 68 -19.67 -7.93 -15.28
C GLN A 68 -18.20 -7.79 -14.91
N HIS A 69 -17.42 -7.17 -15.80
CA HIS A 69 -16.04 -6.78 -15.52
C HIS A 69 -15.96 -5.82 -14.34
N ALA A 70 -14.89 -5.93 -13.54
CA ALA A 70 -14.64 -4.98 -12.46
C ALA A 70 -14.52 -3.56 -13.05
N PRO A 71 -15.30 -2.57 -12.60
CA PRO A 71 -15.17 -1.19 -13.07
C PRO A 71 -13.77 -0.63 -12.77
N HIS A 72 -13.15 -1.12 -11.69
CA HIS A 72 -11.76 -0.82 -11.33
C HIS A 72 -10.98 -2.13 -11.18
N HIS A 73 -10.60 -2.72 -12.32
CA HIS A 73 -9.83 -3.97 -12.38
C HIS A 73 -8.53 -3.95 -11.55
N PHE A 74 -7.94 -2.76 -11.38
CA PHE A 74 -6.72 -2.52 -10.58
C PHE A 74 -6.90 -2.76 -9.08
N PHE A 75 -8.12 -2.62 -8.58
CA PHE A 75 -8.43 -2.69 -7.16
C PHE A 75 -9.19 -3.97 -6.79
N PHE A 76 -9.26 -4.92 -7.72
CA PHE A 76 -9.99 -6.15 -7.50
C PHE A 76 -9.40 -6.92 -6.31
N LEU A 77 -10.25 -7.42 -5.41
CA LEU A 77 -9.87 -8.05 -4.14
C LEU A 77 -8.66 -9.01 -4.22
N PRO A 78 -8.52 -9.90 -5.22
CA PRO A 78 -7.33 -10.76 -5.38
C PRO A 78 -6.00 -9.99 -5.51
N MET A 79 -6.01 -8.79 -6.09
CA MET A 79 -4.83 -7.94 -6.24
C MET A 79 -4.55 -7.05 -5.01
N GLN A 80 -5.46 -6.99 -4.02
CA GLN A 80 -5.29 -6.21 -2.79
C GLN A 80 -4.64 -6.99 -1.65
N TRP A 81 -4.65 -8.33 -1.70
CA TRP A 81 -4.00 -9.18 -0.69
C TRP A 81 -2.54 -8.86 -0.42
N PRO A 82 -1.70 -8.51 -1.42
CA PRO A 82 -0.32 -8.11 -1.16
C PRO A 82 -0.23 -6.83 -0.31
N ALA A 83 -1.07 -5.83 -0.58
CA ALA A 83 -1.07 -4.59 0.20
C ALA A 83 -1.56 -4.85 1.64
N MET A 84 -2.62 -5.66 1.81
CA MET A 84 -3.07 -6.09 3.13
C MET A 84 -1.99 -6.87 3.90
N ALA A 85 -1.27 -7.75 3.23
CA ALA A 85 -0.16 -8.50 3.84
C ALA A 85 0.96 -7.57 4.30
N VAL A 86 1.31 -6.56 3.50
CA VAL A 86 2.30 -5.53 3.90
C VAL A 86 1.82 -4.77 5.14
N VAL A 87 0.55 -4.34 5.18
CA VAL A 87 -0.02 -3.71 6.40
C VAL A 87 0.12 -4.63 7.60
N ALA A 88 -0.26 -5.89 7.48
CA ALA A 88 -0.19 -6.86 8.57
C ALA A 88 1.25 -7.07 9.06
N VAL A 89 2.22 -7.20 8.15
CA VAL A 89 3.64 -7.33 8.50
C VAL A 89 4.13 -6.06 9.20
N CYS A 90 3.80 -4.87 8.69
CA CYS A 90 4.20 -3.62 9.33
C CYS A 90 3.63 -3.50 10.75
N VAL A 91 2.37 -3.88 10.97
CA VAL A 91 1.75 -3.90 12.29
C VAL A 91 2.43 -4.90 13.22
N VAL A 92 2.66 -6.14 12.77
CA VAL A 92 3.33 -7.17 13.59
C VAL A 92 4.73 -6.73 13.99
N VAL A 93 5.52 -6.21 13.05
CA VAL A 93 6.88 -5.74 13.35
C VAL A 93 6.86 -4.54 14.30
N ALA A 94 5.88 -3.63 14.16
CA ALA A 94 5.73 -2.51 15.07
C ALA A 94 5.33 -2.92 16.50
N LEU A 95 4.53 -3.97 16.66
CA LEU A 95 4.09 -4.48 17.97
C LEU A 95 5.16 -5.33 18.68
N LEU A 96 6.06 -5.96 17.92
CA LEU A 96 7.14 -6.80 18.47
C LEU A 96 8.40 -6.01 18.87
N ARG A 97 8.38 -4.68 18.70
CA ARG A 97 9.51 -3.78 18.96
C ARG A 97 9.21 -2.87 20.15
#